data_AF-J0WKR8-F1
#
_entry.id   AF-J0WKR8-F1
#
_cell.length_a   1.000
_cell.length_b   1.000
_cell.length_c   1.000
_cell.angle_alpha   90.00
_cell.angle_beta   90.00
_cell.angle_gamma   90.00
#
_symmetry.space_group_name_H-M   'P 1'
#
loop_
_entity.id
_entity.type
_entity.pdbx_description
1 polymer ?
#
loop_
_entity_poly.entity_id
_entity_poly.type
_entity_poly.pdbx_seq_one_letter_code
_entity_poly.pdbx_strand_id
1 'polypeptide(L)' 'LWEEEKRLFKAIVAANEKSFAWKETERGRFRSDYFPPVKLAVLPHVPWTKRHVPIPPSIREGLVELLKEKIKAGVYE' A
#
# COMPACT_ATOMS: atom_id res chain seq x y z
N LEU A 1 -31.12 8.03 2.07
CA LEU A 1 -30.40 9.20 1.53
C LEU A 1 -31.27 9.86 0.48
N TRP A 2 -31.55 11.13 0.65
CA TRP A 2 -32.27 11.94 -0.33
C TRP A 2 -31.40 12.17 -1.58
N GLU A 3 -32.02 12.44 -2.72
CA GLU A 3 -31.30 12.63 -3.99
C GLU A 3 -30.34 13.84 -3.94
N GLU A 4 -30.70 14.88 -3.20
CA GLU A 4 -29.84 16.06 -3.02
C GLU A 4 -28.57 15.74 -2.22
N GLU A 5 -28.67 14.89 -1.20
CA GLU A 5 -27.50 14.45 -0.42
C GLU A 5 -26.53 13.64 -1.30
N LYS A 6 -27.06 12.74 -2.14
CA LYS A 6 -26.24 11.97 -3.09
C LYS A 6 -25.55 12.90 -4.10
N ARG A 7 -26.24 13.94 -4.56
CA ARG A 7 -25.67 14.95 -5.48
C ARG A 7 -24.54 15.73 -4.81
N LEU A 8 -24.73 16.17 -3.58
CA LEU A 8 -23.71 16.88 -2.81
C LEU A 8 -22.48 15.98 -2.59
N PHE A 9 -22.69 14.73 -2.21
CA PHE A 9 -21.60 13.77 -2.00
C PHE A 9 -20.75 13.58 -3.26
N LYS A 10 -21.38 13.37 -4.42
CA LYS A 10 -20.66 13.25 -5.70
C LYS A 10 -19.83 14.49 -6.01
N ALA A 11 -20.38 15.68 -5.78
CA ALA A 11 -19.66 16.94 -6.00
C ALA A 11 -18.44 17.07 -5.09
N ILE A 12 -18.55 16.69 -3.81
CA ILE A 12 -17.42 16.70 -2.87
C ILE A 12 -16.34 15.71 -3.29
N VAL A 13 -16.71 14.49 -3.68
CA VAL A 13 -15.75 13.47 -4.15
C VAL A 13 -15.02 13.95 -5.40
N ALA A 14 -15.75 14.50 -6.38
CA ALA A 14 -15.14 15.04 -7.59
C ALA A 14 -14.21 16.23 -7.31
N ALA A 15 -14.61 17.15 -6.42
CA ALA A 15 -13.78 18.28 -6.03
C ALA A 15 -12.48 17.86 -5.32
N ASN A 16 -12.48 16.69 -4.65
CA ASN A 16 -11.35 16.16 -3.89
C ASN A 16 -10.73 14.91 -4.55
N GLU A 17 -10.91 14.71 -5.86
CA GLU A 17 -10.51 13.48 -6.55
C GLU A 17 -9.05 13.10 -6.32
N LYS A 18 -8.15 14.10 -6.26
CA LYS A 18 -6.70 13.92 -6.04
C LYS A 18 -6.33 13.53 -4.61
N SER A 19 -7.24 13.69 -3.66
CA SER A 19 -7.04 13.33 -2.25
C SER A 19 -7.27 11.84 -2.02
N PHE A 20 -7.93 11.15 -2.94
CA PHE A 20 -8.17 9.71 -2.89
C PHE A 20 -7.13 8.98 -3.72
N ALA A 21 -6.70 7.82 -3.22
CA ALA A 21 -5.92 6.87 -4.00
C ALA A 21 -6.90 5.87 -4.64
N TRP A 22 -7.11 5.98 -5.96
CA TRP A 22 -8.00 5.08 -6.71
C TRP A 22 -7.29 3.79 -7.10
N LYS A 23 -5.95 3.84 -7.16
CA LYS A 23 -5.06 2.71 -7.48
C LYS A 23 -3.98 2.59 -6.41
N GLU A 24 -3.44 1.39 -6.23
CA GLU A 24 -2.33 1.16 -5.28
C GLU A 24 -1.09 2.02 -5.62
N THR A 25 -0.88 2.36 -6.90
CA THR A 25 0.20 3.25 -7.35
C THR A 25 0.00 4.71 -6.94
N GLU A 26 -1.24 5.12 -6.65
CA GLU A 26 -1.57 6.48 -6.19
C GLU A 26 -1.50 6.59 -4.66
N ARG A 27 -1.24 5.47 -3.98
CA ARG A 27 -1.11 5.45 -2.53
C ARG A 27 0.06 6.34 -2.10
N GLY A 28 -0.25 7.41 -1.41
CA GLY A 28 0.73 8.36 -0.90
C GLY A 28 1.74 7.72 0.05
N ARG A 29 2.88 8.37 0.21
CA ARG A 29 3.93 8.00 1.16
C ARG A 29 4.19 9.15 2.10
N PHE A 30 4.65 8.83 3.30
CA PHE A 30 5.25 9.83 4.16
C PHE A 30 6.45 10.45 3.46
N ARG A 31 6.51 11.78 3.45
CA ARG A 31 7.65 12.50 2.91
C ARG A 31 8.84 12.26 3.84
N SER A 32 9.97 11.87 3.27
CA SER A 32 11.20 11.58 4.01
C SER A 32 11.81 12.81 4.71
N ASP A 33 11.45 14.01 4.28
CA ASP A 33 11.87 15.28 4.91
C ASP A 33 11.05 15.62 6.15
N TYR A 34 9.84 15.07 6.29
CA TYR A 34 8.99 15.26 7.47
C TYR A 34 9.08 14.08 8.44
N PHE A 35 9.20 12.86 7.93
CA PHE A 35 9.27 11.63 8.73
C PHE A 35 10.57 10.88 8.44
N PRO A 36 11.54 10.86 9.37
CA PRO A 36 12.75 10.08 9.20
C PRO A 36 12.44 8.58 9.23
N PRO A 37 13.28 7.72 8.61
CA PRO A 37 13.12 6.27 8.69
C PRO A 37 13.12 5.76 10.13
N VAL A 38 12.26 4.79 10.40
CA VAL A 38 12.18 4.15 11.72
C VAL A 38 13.44 3.30 11.94
N LYS A 39 14.15 3.58 13.03
CA LYS A 39 15.29 2.77 13.49
C LYS A 39 14.78 1.74 14.50
N LEU A 40 14.84 0.46 14.12
CA LEU A 40 14.54 -0.63 15.05
C LEU A 40 15.70 -0.77 16.05
N ALA A 41 15.38 -0.74 17.33
CA ALA A 41 16.36 -1.04 18.37
C ALA A 41 16.67 -2.54 18.33
N VAL A 42 17.89 -2.90 17.95
CA VAL A 42 18.34 -4.29 17.87
C VAL A 42 19.50 -4.53 18.82
N LEU A 43 19.50 -5.68 19.49
CA LEU A 43 20.68 -6.19 20.18
C LEU A 43 21.58 -6.90 19.17
N PRO A 44 22.91 -6.99 19.40
CA PRO A 44 23.78 -7.81 18.58
C PRO A 44 23.26 -9.25 18.52
N HIS A 45 22.86 -9.71 17.34
CA HIS A 45 22.35 -11.05 17.10
C HIS A 45 22.82 -11.55 15.74
N VAL A 46 22.84 -12.88 15.56
CA VAL A 46 23.08 -13.50 14.27
C VAL A 46 21.76 -13.45 13.48
N PRO A 47 21.75 -12.95 12.22
CA PRO A 47 20.56 -13.00 11.38
C PRO A 47 20.07 -14.44 11.28
N TRP A 48 18.78 -14.65 11.52
CA TRP A 48 18.18 -15.97 11.48
C TRP A 48 17.38 -16.16 10.20
N THR A 49 17.59 -17.29 9.53
CA THR A 49 16.87 -17.66 8.33
C THR A 49 16.11 -18.95 8.57
N LYS A 50 14.77 -18.89 8.43
CA LYS A 50 13.91 -20.07 8.36
C LYS A 50 13.60 -20.40 6.90
N ARG A 51 13.48 -21.68 6.58
CA ARG A 51 12.99 -22.12 5.27
C ARG A 51 11.56 -21.63 5.06
N HIS A 52 11.29 -21.01 3.92
CA HIS A 52 9.94 -20.57 3.55
C HIS A 52 8.97 -21.75 3.39
N VAL A 53 7.73 -21.56 3.83
CA VAL A 53 6.63 -22.51 3.59
C VAL A 53 6.31 -22.51 2.10
N PRO A 54 6.08 -23.67 1.46
CA PRO A 54 5.66 -23.73 0.06
C PRO A 54 4.37 -22.94 -0.18
N ILE A 55 4.34 -22.15 -1.25
CA ILE A 55 3.17 -21.38 -1.64
C ILE A 55 2.19 -22.32 -2.37
N PRO A 56 0.91 -22.43 -1.93
CA PRO A 56 -0.08 -23.22 -2.63
C PRO A 56 -0.26 -22.75 -4.09
N PRO A 57 -0.39 -23.68 -5.07
CA PRO A 57 -0.52 -23.31 -6.48
C PRO A 57 -1.71 -22.37 -6.76
N SER A 58 -2.83 -22.58 -6.07
CA SER A 58 -4.07 -21.80 -6.24
C SER A 58 -3.88 -20.30 -5.98
N ILE A 59 -3.01 -19.91 -5.04
CA ILE A 59 -2.80 -18.49 -4.69
C ILE A 59 -1.61 -17.85 -5.40
N ARG A 60 -0.83 -18.65 -6.14
CA ARG A 60 0.48 -18.25 -6.64
C ARG A 60 0.38 -17.09 -7.63
N GLU A 61 -0.57 -17.15 -8.56
CA GLU A 61 -0.73 -16.11 -9.59
C GLU A 61 -1.16 -14.77 -8.99
N GLY A 62 -2.19 -14.77 -8.13
CA GLY A 62 -2.65 -13.56 -7.45
C GLY A 62 -1.57 -12.95 -6.54
N LEU A 63 -0.74 -13.77 -5.90
CA LEU A 63 0.39 -13.29 -5.11
C LEU A 63 1.45 -12.61 -5.98
N VAL A 64 1.76 -13.17 -7.15
CA VAL A 64 2.74 -12.58 -8.08
C VAL A 64 2.23 -11.24 -8.63
N GLU A 65 0.94 -11.13 -8.93
CA GLU A 65 0.32 -9.87 -9.35
C GLU A 65 0.40 -8.81 -8.25
N LEU A 66 0.00 -9.16 -7.03
CA LEU A 66 0.10 -8.26 -5.87
C LEU A 66 1.54 -7.78 -5.63
N LEU A 67 2.53 -8.67 -5.76
CA LEU A 67 3.94 -8.30 -5.60
C LEU A 67 4.37 -7.29 -6.67
N LYS A 68 3.99 -7.51 -7.93
CA LYS A 68 4.28 -6.58 -9.03
C LYS A 68 3.65 -5.21 -8.78
N GLU A 69 2.42 -5.16 -8.28
CA GLU A 69 1.74 -3.91 -7.93
C GLU A 69 2.48 -3.15 -6.83
N LYS A 70 2.93 -3.86 -5.78
CA LYS A 70 3.69 -3.25 -4.68
C LYS A 70 5.05 -2.75 -5.11
N ILE A 71 5.73 -3.45 -6.02
CA ILE A 71 6.98 -2.98 -6.65
C ILE A 71 6.71 -1.75 -7.50
N LYS A 72 5.64 -1.75 -8.32
CA LYS A 72 5.26 -0.59 -9.15
C LYS A 72 4.88 0.62 -8.30
N ALA A 73 4.24 0.41 -7.16
CA ALA A 73 3.98 1.45 -6.17
C ALA A 73 5.25 1.90 -5.43
N GLY A 74 6.39 1.22 -5.64
CA GLY A 74 7.72 1.47 -5.07
C GLY A 74 7.89 1.00 -3.62
N VAL A 75 6.93 0.23 -3.08
CA VAL A 75 6.84 -0.11 -1.64
C VAL A 75 7.86 -1.16 -1.29
N TYR A 76 8.03 -2.09 -2.23
CA TYR A 76 9.10 -3.05 -2.25
C TYR A 76 10.10 -2.63 -3.32
N GLU A 77 11.37 -2.91 -3.05
CA GLU A 77 12.51 -2.71 -3.94
C GLU A 77 12.87 -4.03 -4.65
#